data_AF-A0A2V6JFC6-F1
#
_entry.id   AF-A0A2V6JFC6-F1
#
_cell.length_a   1.000
_cell.length_b   1.000
_cell.length_c   1.000
_cell.angle_alpha   90.00
_cell.angle_beta   90.00
_cell.angle_gamma   90.00
#
_symmetry.space_group_name_H-M   'P 1'
#
loop_
_entity.id
_entity.type
_entity.pdbx_description
1 polymer ?
#
loop_
_entity_poly.entity_id
_entity_poly.type
_entity_poly.pdbx_seq_one_letter_code
_entity_poly.pdbx_strand_id
1 'polypeptide(L)'
;MNVLLFALTWQVVQKPAFLSSLLASLVAVLSVQCFYRNAFFVFAACIAGVVVCATGRRWRSALWTVGIGLTAAVSLIPYLPIIRRAQDSYLLEKIGFRFSLGWETISHAIDFPLPGFKWLWVALVLLAIWVGISTTLRSADPTQDFVHREVVLFGTTALIVCLPSFAIFLKLAELPTQPWYYVPLMAFVVVCLDVVLSSSSKWVSSLLAMVALVAAAIAYPVGLPEMKCRQTNMDQIATRLNKEAASGDYIIVHPWYCGVSFARYYQGTAPWTTLPQLDDHQVHRYDLLKIKMQMEDPLQPVLEKVSATLQSSHRVWIVGWIPLDEKPPPYLRPAPNDRWGWLDGPYSQVWGAQIGYFIVTHASRRGIFPIPSANCVNSFENLPVLLVNGWH
;
A
#
# COMPACT_ATOMS: atom_id res chain seq x y z
N MET A 1 -12.05 -12.32 -4.50
CA MET A 1 -12.09 -12.18 -5.97
C MET A 1 -10.99 -12.98 -6.67
N ASN A 2 -9.71 -12.85 -6.30
CA ASN A 2 -8.61 -13.59 -6.95
C ASN A 2 -8.77 -15.13 -6.94
N VAL A 3 -9.24 -15.71 -5.83
CA VAL A 3 -9.53 -17.16 -5.74
C VAL A 3 -10.64 -17.59 -6.69
N LEU A 4 -11.75 -16.84 -6.70
CA LEU A 4 -12.90 -17.11 -7.58
C LEU A 4 -12.53 -16.96 -9.05
N LEU A 5 -11.75 -15.93 -9.39
CA LEU A 5 -11.21 -15.71 -10.72
C LEU A 5 -10.37 -16.92 -11.19
N PHE A 6 -9.46 -17.40 -10.34
CA PHE A 6 -8.63 -18.56 -10.64
C PHE A 6 -9.50 -19.80 -10.93
N ALA A 7 -10.46 -20.11 -10.05
CA ALA A 7 -11.34 -21.26 -10.18
C ALA A 7 -12.26 -21.19 -11.42
N LEU A 8 -12.87 -20.04 -11.69
CA LEU A 8 -13.76 -19.84 -12.84
C LEU A 8 -12.98 -19.87 -14.16
N THR A 9 -11.77 -19.30 -14.19
CA THR A 9 -10.91 -19.39 -15.38
C THR A 9 -10.54 -20.84 -15.67
N TRP A 10 -10.20 -21.62 -14.63
CA TRP A 10 -9.96 -23.05 -14.76
C TRP A 10 -11.21 -23.81 -15.26
N GLN A 11 -12.39 -23.49 -14.77
CA GLN A 11 -13.64 -24.10 -15.22
C GLN A 11 -13.89 -23.86 -16.73
N VAL A 12 -13.63 -22.65 -17.22
CA VAL A 12 -13.75 -22.29 -18.64
C VAL A 12 -12.72 -23.04 -19.50
N VAL A 13 -11.50 -23.21 -19.00
CA VAL A 13 -10.44 -23.99 -19.67
C VAL A 13 -10.87 -25.45 -19.84
N GLN A 14 -11.44 -26.07 -18.80
CA GLN A 14 -11.92 -27.45 -18.88
C GLN A 14 -13.13 -27.61 -19.81
N LYS A 15 -14.18 -26.82 -19.56
CA LYS A 15 -15.47 -26.92 -20.25
C LYS A 15 -15.99 -25.52 -20.55
N PRO A 16 -15.71 -24.98 -21.76
CA PRO A 16 -16.18 -23.66 -22.13
C PRO A 16 -17.71 -23.71 -22.27
N ALA A 17 -18.41 -23.04 -21.37
CA ALA A 17 -19.84 -22.83 -21.44
C ALA A 17 -20.12 -21.33 -21.39
N PHE A 18 -21.16 -20.88 -22.07
CA PHE A 18 -21.47 -19.45 -22.14
C PHE A 18 -21.64 -18.84 -20.74
N LEU A 19 -22.37 -19.52 -19.85
CA LEU A 19 -22.59 -19.04 -18.48
C LEU A 19 -21.30 -19.00 -17.65
N SER A 20 -20.43 -20.03 -17.76
CA SER A 20 -19.17 -20.04 -17.02
C SER A 20 -18.22 -18.96 -17.53
N SER A 21 -18.15 -18.73 -18.84
CA SER A 21 -17.38 -17.65 -19.43
C SER A 21 -17.91 -16.27 -19.08
N LEU A 22 -19.23 -16.10 -19.02
CA LEU A 22 -19.87 -14.85 -18.59
C LEU A 22 -19.56 -14.56 -17.11
N LEU A 23 -19.70 -15.55 -16.24
CA LEU A 23 -19.38 -15.42 -14.81
C LEU A 23 -17.89 -15.13 -14.60
N ALA A 24 -17.00 -15.83 -15.31
CA ALA A 24 -15.57 -15.58 -15.24
C ALA A 24 -15.21 -14.16 -15.69
N SER A 25 -15.84 -13.67 -16.77
CA SER A 25 -15.66 -12.29 -17.26
C SER A 25 -16.18 -11.26 -16.26
N LEU A 26 -17.36 -11.48 -15.68
CA LEU A 26 -17.93 -10.61 -14.65
C LEU A 26 -17.01 -10.54 -13.42
N VAL A 27 -16.53 -11.69 -12.93
CA VAL A 27 -15.59 -11.73 -11.80
C VAL A 27 -14.25 -11.09 -12.14
N ALA A 28 -13.75 -11.25 -13.36
CA ALA A 28 -12.53 -10.58 -13.81
C ALA A 28 -12.70 -9.05 -13.84
N VAL A 29 -13.82 -8.55 -14.39
CA VAL A 29 -14.16 -7.12 -14.38
C VAL A 29 -14.30 -6.62 -12.94
N LEU A 30 -15.11 -7.27 -12.10
CA LEU A 30 -15.25 -6.88 -10.69
C LEU A 30 -13.91 -6.87 -9.95
N SER A 31 -13.04 -7.85 -10.21
CA SER A 31 -11.72 -7.94 -9.60
C SER A 31 -10.85 -6.72 -9.91
N VAL A 32 -10.79 -6.30 -11.18
CA VAL A 32 -9.99 -5.14 -11.61
C VAL A 32 -10.62 -3.80 -11.22
N GLN A 33 -11.95 -3.74 -11.15
CA GLN A 33 -12.69 -2.53 -10.74
C GLN A 33 -12.62 -2.30 -9.23
N CYS A 34 -12.60 -3.36 -8.41
CA CYS A 34 -12.36 -3.22 -6.97
C CYS A 34 -10.91 -2.83 -6.67
N PHE A 35 -9.95 -3.35 -7.45
CA PHE A 35 -8.53 -3.07 -7.23
C PHE A 35 -7.72 -3.23 -8.51
N TYR A 36 -7.24 -2.12 -9.08
CA TYR A 36 -6.55 -2.12 -10.39
C TYR A 36 -5.35 -3.06 -10.47
N ARG A 37 -4.65 -3.31 -9.35
CA ARG A 37 -3.50 -4.23 -9.31
C ARG A 37 -3.91 -5.69 -9.57
N ASN A 38 -5.18 -6.04 -9.44
CA ASN A 38 -5.65 -7.38 -9.78
C ASN A 38 -5.59 -7.69 -11.29
N ALA A 39 -5.39 -6.67 -12.14
CA ALA A 39 -5.21 -6.87 -13.58
C ALA A 39 -4.07 -7.84 -13.90
N PHE A 40 -2.98 -7.84 -13.11
CA PHE A 40 -1.86 -8.76 -13.28
C PHE A 40 -2.20 -10.20 -12.91
N PHE A 41 -3.10 -10.41 -11.95
CA PHE A 41 -3.58 -11.75 -11.58
C PHE A 41 -4.55 -12.30 -12.62
N VAL A 42 -5.43 -11.45 -13.17
CA VAL A 42 -6.27 -11.79 -14.33
C VAL A 42 -5.39 -12.17 -15.52
N PHE A 43 -4.38 -11.36 -15.83
CA PHE A 43 -3.42 -11.65 -16.88
C PHE A 43 -2.73 -13.00 -16.66
N ALA A 44 -2.18 -13.26 -15.47
CA ALA A 44 -1.51 -14.51 -15.15
C ALA A 44 -2.43 -15.73 -15.29
N ALA A 45 -3.66 -15.66 -14.79
CA ALA A 45 -4.66 -16.73 -14.92
C ALA A 45 -5.06 -16.96 -16.39
N CYS A 46 -5.21 -15.90 -17.18
CA CYS A 46 -5.55 -16.02 -18.60
C CYS A 46 -4.41 -16.65 -19.40
N ILE A 47 -3.15 -16.23 -19.17
CA ILE A 47 -1.98 -16.84 -19.82
C ILE A 47 -1.86 -18.33 -19.45
N ALA A 48 -2.04 -18.67 -18.18
CA ALA A 48 -2.04 -20.06 -17.74
C ALA A 48 -3.12 -20.89 -18.46
N GLY A 49 -4.32 -20.34 -18.60
CA GLY A 49 -5.41 -21.01 -19.31
C GLY A 49 -5.14 -21.16 -20.81
N VAL A 50 -4.53 -20.16 -21.45
CA VAL A 50 -4.11 -20.23 -22.86
C VAL A 50 -3.04 -21.30 -23.05
N VAL A 51 -2.03 -21.37 -22.18
CA VAL A 51 -0.97 -22.39 -22.23
C VAL A 51 -1.55 -23.80 -22.16
N VAL A 52 -2.44 -24.06 -21.19
CA VAL A 52 -3.10 -25.37 -21.03
C VAL A 52 -3.99 -25.71 -22.24
N CYS A 53 -4.71 -24.72 -22.78
CA CYS A 53 -5.52 -24.93 -23.98
C CYS A 53 -4.64 -25.21 -25.20
N ALA A 54 -3.50 -24.53 -25.34
CA ALA A 54 -2.57 -24.73 -26.44
C ALA A 54 -1.91 -26.12 -26.38
N THR A 55 -1.51 -26.59 -25.19
CA THR A 55 -0.96 -27.95 -25.03
C THR A 55 -1.99 -29.02 -25.38
N GLY A 56 -3.27 -28.78 -25.06
CA GLY A 56 -4.38 -29.67 -25.44
C GLY A 56 -4.96 -29.42 -26.85
N ARG A 57 -4.40 -28.49 -27.65
CA ARG A 57 -4.93 -28.04 -28.96
C ARG A 57 -6.39 -27.58 -28.94
N ARG A 58 -6.88 -27.08 -27.81
CA ARG A 58 -8.26 -26.59 -27.57
C ARG A 58 -8.37 -25.08 -27.86
N TRP A 59 -8.18 -24.68 -29.12
CA TRP A 59 -8.15 -23.27 -29.52
C TRP A 59 -9.42 -22.49 -29.20
N ARG A 60 -10.59 -23.16 -29.25
CA ARG A 60 -11.87 -22.54 -28.88
C ARG A 60 -11.90 -22.12 -27.41
N SER A 61 -11.42 -22.97 -26.50
CA SER A 61 -11.31 -22.64 -25.07
C SER A 61 -10.28 -21.53 -24.84
N ALA A 62 -9.15 -21.54 -25.58
CA ALA A 62 -8.17 -20.46 -25.52
C ALA A 62 -8.78 -19.10 -25.88
N LEU A 63 -9.63 -19.05 -26.92
CA LEU A 63 -10.32 -17.82 -27.33
C LEU A 63 -11.22 -17.27 -26.21
N TRP A 64 -11.97 -18.13 -25.53
CA TRP A 64 -12.81 -17.71 -24.39
C TRP A 64 -11.96 -17.17 -23.24
N THR A 65 -10.84 -17.82 -22.92
CA THR A 65 -9.90 -17.35 -21.89
C THR A 65 -9.30 -15.99 -22.23
N VAL A 66 -8.92 -15.76 -23.50
CA VAL A 66 -8.48 -14.43 -23.96
C VAL A 66 -9.61 -13.41 -23.85
N GLY A 67 -10.85 -13.79 -24.17
CA GLY A 67 -12.02 -12.93 -24.01
C GLY A 67 -12.25 -12.44 -22.58
N ILE A 68 -12.02 -13.29 -21.58
CA ILE A 68 -12.10 -12.92 -20.15
C ILE A 68 -11.07 -11.83 -19.83
N GLY A 69 -9.82 -12.02 -20.25
CA GLY A 69 -8.76 -11.03 -20.04
C GLY A 69 -9.02 -9.71 -20.78
N LEU A 70 -9.50 -9.80 -22.03
CA LEU A 70 -9.78 -8.64 -22.87
C LEU A 70 -10.94 -7.80 -22.33
N THR A 71 -12.01 -8.44 -21.88
CA THR A 71 -13.16 -7.73 -21.27
C THR A 71 -12.75 -6.99 -20.00
N ALA A 72 -11.93 -7.61 -19.13
CA ALA A 72 -11.36 -6.95 -17.97
C ALA A 72 -10.46 -5.75 -18.37
N ALA A 73 -9.59 -5.91 -19.38
CA ALA A 73 -8.73 -4.83 -19.87
C ALA A 73 -9.52 -3.66 -20.47
N VAL A 74 -10.54 -3.95 -21.28
CA VAL A 74 -11.43 -2.94 -21.87
C VAL A 74 -12.16 -2.15 -20.79
N SER A 75 -12.58 -2.81 -19.71
CA SER A 75 -13.24 -2.13 -18.58
C SER A 75 -12.36 -1.09 -17.89
N LEU A 76 -11.03 -1.16 -18.06
CA LEU A 76 -10.08 -0.20 -17.48
C LEU A 76 -9.79 1.00 -18.38
N ILE A 77 -10.17 0.96 -19.66
CA ILE A 77 -9.95 2.05 -20.64
C ILE A 77 -10.52 3.40 -20.17
N PRO A 78 -11.75 3.46 -19.59
CA PRO A 78 -12.30 4.73 -19.09
C PRO A 78 -11.44 5.43 -18.04
N TYR A 79 -10.57 4.70 -17.33
CA TYR A 79 -9.71 5.25 -16.29
C TYR A 79 -8.37 5.78 -16.84
N LEU A 80 -8.00 5.49 -18.09
CA LEU A 80 -6.74 5.94 -18.67
C LEU A 80 -6.52 7.47 -18.58
N PRO A 81 -7.51 8.33 -18.87
CA PRO A 81 -7.33 9.77 -18.72
C PRO A 81 -7.08 10.20 -17.26
N ILE A 82 -7.76 9.55 -16.31
CA ILE A 82 -7.63 9.83 -14.88
C ILE A 82 -6.24 9.40 -14.41
N ILE A 83 -5.80 8.20 -14.78
CA ILE A 83 -4.47 7.67 -14.44
C ILE A 83 -3.38 8.58 -15.03
N ARG A 84 -3.54 9.03 -16.28
CA ARG A 84 -2.58 9.97 -16.92
C ARG A 84 -2.49 11.30 -16.17
N ARG A 85 -3.61 11.88 -15.74
CA ARG A 85 -3.60 13.11 -14.91
C ARG A 85 -3.00 12.86 -13.52
N ALA A 86 -3.28 11.70 -12.93
CA ALA A 86 -2.74 11.34 -11.62
C ALA A 86 -1.21 11.13 -11.65
N GLN A 87 -0.63 10.73 -12.79
CA GLN A 87 0.82 10.60 -12.95
C GLN A 87 1.57 11.90 -12.66
N ASP A 88 0.99 13.07 -12.96
CA ASP A 88 1.60 14.37 -12.66
C ASP A 88 1.70 14.65 -11.16
N SER A 89 0.78 14.08 -10.38
CA SER A 89 0.75 14.17 -8.92
C SER A 89 1.62 13.07 -8.27
N TYR A 90 1.63 11.86 -8.84
CA TYR A 90 2.45 10.74 -8.37
C TYR A 90 3.95 10.98 -8.51
N LEU A 91 4.35 11.91 -9.39
CA LEU A 91 5.73 12.36 -9.51
C LEU A 91 6.33 12.78 -8.16
N LEU A 92 5.49 13.28 -7.24
CA LEU A 92 5.88 13.70 -5.90
C LEU A 92 6.36 12.56 -5.00
N GLU A 93 5.93 11.33 -5.29
CA GLU A 93 6.17 10.16 -4.46
C GLU A 93 7.13 9.15 -5.14
N LYS A 94 7.60 9.47 -6.36
CA LYS A 94 8.48 8.58 -7.11
C LYS A 94 9.90 8.59 -6.53
N ILE A 95 10.23 7.58 -5.74
CA ILE A 95 11.57 7.35 -5.19
C ILE A 95 12.44 6.44 -6.08
N GLY A 96 11.85 5.84 -7.12
CA GLY A 96 12.51 4.85 -7.96
C GLY A 96 12.49 3.46 -7.32
N PHE A 97 11.88 2.49 -8.00
CA PHE A 97 11.75 1.14 -7.45
C PHE A 97 13.04 0.33 -7.67
N ARG A 98 13.58 -0.22 -6.57
CA ARG A 98 14.68 -1.18 -6.53
C ARG A 98 14.15 -2.53 -6.06
N PHE A 99 14.56 -3.61 -6.73
CA PHE A 99 14.13 -4.96 -6.35
C PHE A 99 14.58 -5.36 -4.94
N SER A 100 15.72 -4.83 -4.46
CA SER A 100 16.16 -5.04 -3.07
C SER A 100 15.18 -4.46 -2.05
N LEU A 101 14.67 -3.24 -2.29
CA LEU A 101 13.66 -2.61 -1.45
C LEU A 101 12.33 -3.38 -1.50
N GLY A 102 11.94 -3.83 -2.70
CA GLY A 102 10.77 -4.69 -2.87
C GLY A 102 10.88 -6.01 -2.12
N TRP A 103 12.07 -6.62 -2.12
CA TRP A 103 12.35 -7.84 -1.35
C TRP A 103 12.30 -7.60 0.16
N GLU A 104 12.83 -6.49 0.64
CA GLU A 104 12.74 -6.09 2.04
C GLU A 104 11.28 -5.89 2.46
N THR A 105 10.50 -5.13 1.68
CA THR A 105 9.09 -4.86 2.00
C THR A 105 8.23 -6.12 1.99
N ILE A 106 8.37 -6.98 0.97
CA ILE A 106 7.63 -8.25 0.94
C ILE A 106 8.10 -9.18 2.07
N SER A 107 9.39 -9.18 2.41
CA SER A 107 9.90 -9.94 3.55
C SER A 107 9.18 -9.54 4.83
N HIS A 108 9.01 -8.24 5.11
CA HIS A 108 8.22 -7.79 6.26
C HIS A 108 6.75 -8.29 6.23
N ALA A 109 6.16 -8.48 5.05
CA ALA A 109 4.80 -9.02 4.93
C ALA A 109 4.72 -10.54 5.19
N ILE A 110 5.74 -11.30 4.81
CA ILE A 110 5.72 -12.77 4.86
C ILE A 110 6.55 -13.38 6.00
N ASP A 111 7.28 -12.58 6.78
CA ASP A 111 8.12 -13.03 7.90
C ASP A 111 7.35 -13.13 9.24
N PHE A 112 6.02 -13.09 9.19
CA PHE A 112 5.11 -13.30 10.31
C PHE A 112 4.48 -14.71 10.19
N PRO A 113 4.29 -15.47 11.30
CA PRO A 113 4.36 -15.06 12.71
C PRO A 113 5.68 -15.29 13.44
N LEU A 114 6.66 -15.97 12.83
CA LEU A 114 7.93 -16.30 13.45
C LEU A 114 9.10 -15.76 12.62
N PRO A 115 10.21 -15.32 13.24
CA PRO A 115 11.40 -14.92 12.51
C PRO A 115 11.87 -16.04 11.56
N GLY A 116 12.05 -15.70 10.28
CA GLY A 116 12.44 -16.66 9.25
C GLY A 116 11.28 -17.36 8.54
N PHE A 117 10.01 -17.06 8.88
CA PHE A 117 8.84 -17.62 8.20
C PHE A 117 8.83 -17.32 6.69
N LYS A 118 9.50 -16.23 6.26
CA LYS A 118 9.71 -15.94 4.83
C LYS A 118 10.40 -17.07 4.07
N TRP A 119 11.27 -17.84 4.71
CA TRP A 119 11.97 -18.96 4.07
C TRP A 119 11.05 -20.15 3.81
N LEU A 120 9.99 -20.33 4.63
CA LEU A 120 8.95 -21.32 4.34
C LEU A 120 8.22 -20.96 3.04
N TRP A 121 7.86 -19.69 2.85
CA TRP A 121 7.25 -19.22 1.59
C TRP A 121 8.15 -19.47 0.39
N VAL A 122 9.44 -19.11 0.49
CA VAL A 122 10.42 -19.36 -0.59
C VAL A 122 10.53 -20.85 -0.89
N ALA A 123 10.66 -21.69 0.14
CA ALA A 123 10.74 -23.14 -0.02
C ALA A 123 9.49 -23.73 -0.69
N LEU A 124 8.29 -23.29 -0.29
CA LEU A 124 7.03 -23.74 -0.90
C LEU A 124 6.92 -23.32 -2.36
N VAL A 125 7.31 -22.09 -2.71
CA VAL A 125 7.31 -21.61 -4.10
C VAL A 125 8.29 -22.41 -4.95
N LEU A 126 9.51 -22.63 -4.48
CA LEU A 126 10.51 -23.44 -5.20
C LEU A 126 10.05 -24.89 -5.37
N LEU A 127 9.49 -25.48 -4.30
CA LEU A 127 8.93 -26.83 -4.33
C LEU A 127 7.77 -26.93 -5.33
N ALA A 128 6.85 -25.97 -5.34
CA ALA A 128 5.72 -25.96 -6.27
C ALA A 128 6.19 -25.84 -7.73
N ILE A 129 7.19 -25.00 -8.00
CA ILE A 129 7.79 -24.91 -9.35
C ILE A 129 8.45 -26.23 -9.74
N TRP A 130 9.20 -26.87 -8.83
CA TRP A 130 9.84 -28.16 -9.08
C TRP A 130 8.84 -29.30 -9.29
N VAL A 131 7.80 -29.40 -8.45
CA VAL A 131 6.70 -30.38 -8.62
C VAL A 131 5.97 -30.11 -9.94
N GLY A 132 5.68 -28.84 -10.24
CA GLY A 132 5.04 -28.42 -11.48
C GLY A 132 5.79 -28.83 -12.74
N ILE A 133 7.09 -28.55 -12.78
CA ILE A 133 7.96 -28.90 -13.91
C ILE A 133 8.13 -30.43 -14.00
N SER A 134 8.35 -31.11 -12.88
CA SER A 134 8.56 -32.58 -12.90
C SER A 134 7.31 -33.35 -13.32
N THR A 135 6.13 -32.97 -12.85
CA THR A 135 4.85 -33.57 -13.27
C THR A 135 4.52 -33.29 -14.73
N THR A 136 4.87 -32.10 -15.23
CA THR A 136 4.65 -31.74 -16.63
C THR A 136 5.68 -32.35 -17.59
N LEU A 137 6.86 -32.77 -17.13
CA LEU A 137 7.87 -33.44 -17.95
C LEU A 137 7.81 -34.97 -17.92
N ARG A 138 7.20 -35.56 -16.88
CA ARG A 138 7.04 -37.03 -16.80
C ARG A 138 6.12 -37.54 -17.91
N SER A 139 6.58 -38.56 -18.63
CA SER A 139 5.71 -39.39 -19.48
C SER A 139 4.87 -40.28 -18.57
N ALA A 140 3.55 -40.08 -18.57
CA ALA A 140 2.62 -40.83 -17.72
C ALA A 140 1.34 -41.18 -18.48
N ASP A 141 0.57 -42.13 -17.92
CA ASP A 141 -0.47 -42.93 -18.58
C ASP A 141 -1.60 -42.06 -19.20
N PRO A 142 -2.20 -42.43 -20.35
CA PRO A 142 -2.91 -41.48 -21.21
C PRO A 142 -4.21 -40.86 -20.65
N THR A 143 -4.88 -41.45 -19.65
CA THR A 143 -6.30 -41.13 -19.39
C THR A 143 -6.61 -40.52 -18.02
N GLN A 144 -6.00 -40.97 -16.92
CA GLN A 144 -6.22 -40.38 -15.59
C GLN A 144 -5.19 -39.29 -15.23
N ASP A 145 -3.96 -39.39 -15.72
CA ASP A 145 -2.91 -38.40 -15.44
C ASP A 145 -3.07 -37.10 -16.22
N PHE A 146 -3.90 -37.10 -17.28
CA PHE A 146 -4.04 -35.96 -18.17
C PHE A 146 -4.69 -34.74 -17.49
N VAL A 147 -5.86 -34.91 -16.85
CA VAL A 147 -6.56 -33.81 -16.16
C VAL A 147 -5.72 -33.28 -15.00
N HIS A 148 -5.07 -34.19 -14.26
CA HIS A 148 -4.16 -33.84 -13.19
C HIS A 148 -2.98 -32.99 -13.68
N ARG A 149 -2.33 -33.39 -14.78
CA ARG A 149 -1.23 -32.64 -15.40
C ARG A 149 -1.66 -31.27 -15.91
N GLU A 150 -2.88 -31.13 -16.45
CA GLU A 150 -3.39 -29.83 -16.89
C GLU A 150 -3.66 -28.87 -15.73
N VAL A 151 -4.20 -29.35 -14.60
CA VAL A 151 -4.39 -28.54 -13.37
C VAL A 151 -3.05 -28.04 -12.85
N VAL A 152 -2.07 -28.95 -12.78
CA VAL A 152 -0.73 -28.60 -12.29
C VAL A 152 -0.03 -27.63 -13.24
N LEU A 153 -0.11 -27.85 -14.56
CA LEU A 153 0.41 -26.93 -15.57
C LEU A 153 -0.24 -25.53 -15.46
N PHE A 154 -1.54 -25.46 -15.22
CA PHE A 154 -2.25 -24.21 -15.00
C PHE A 154 -1.72 -23.48 -13.76
N GLY A 155 -1.69 -24.15 -12.60
CA GLY A 155 -1.21 -23.56 -11.35
C GLY A 155 0.24 -23.12 -11.40
N THR A 156 1.13 -23.93 -11.98
CA THR A 156 2.55 -23.60 -12.12
C THR A 156 2.76 -22.44 -13.09
N THR A 157 2.05 -22.42 -14.23
CA THR A 157 2.15 -21.31 -15.18
C THR A 157 1.61 -20.01 -14.57
N ALA A 158 0.46 -20.07 -13.88
CA ALA A 158 -0.11 -18.92 -13.19
C ALA A 158 0.87 -18.36 -12.14
N LEU A 159 1.53 -19.23 -11.37
CA LEU A 159 2.57 -18.84 -10.39
C LEU A 159 3.77 -18.16 -11.06
N ILE A 160 4.33 -18.77 -12.12
CA ILE A 160 5.50 -18.27 -12.85
C ILE A 160 5.20 -16.96 -13.57
N VAL A 161 3.98 -16.76 -14.08
CA VAL A 161 3.61 -15.51 -14.77
C VAL A 161 3.25 -14.40 -13.79
N CYS A 162 2.61 -14.73 -12.67
CA CYS A 162 2.16 -13.76 -11.68
C CYS A 162 3.33 -13.01 -11.02
N LEU A 163 4.37 -13.72 -10.58
CA LEU A 163 5.50 -13.12 -9.85
C LEU A 163 6.24 -12.06 -10.69
N PRO A 164 6.69 -12.33 -11.93
CA PRO A 164 7.33 -11.34 -12.77
C PRO A 164 6.38 -10.23 -13.20
N SER A 165 5.12 -10.54 -13.52
CA SER A 165 4.14 -9.51 -13.93
C SER A 165 3.93 -8.47 -12.82
N PHE A 166 3.81 -8.92 -11.57
CA PHE A 166 3.72 -8.04 -10.41
C PHE A 166 5.02 -7.27 -10.17
N ALA A 167 6.19 -7.91 -10.31
CA ALA A 167 7.48 -7.25 -10.17
C ALA A 167 7.72 -6.17 -11.23
N ILE A 168 7.34 -6.44 -12.48
CA ILE A 168 7.37 -5.47 -13.59
C ILE A 168 6.45 -4.30 -13.29
N PHE A 169 5.23 -4.56 -12.80
CA PHE A 169 4.33 -3.48 -12.38
C PHE A 169 4.94 -2.56 -11.33
N LEU A 170 5.53 -3.13 -10.27
CA LEU A 170 6.21 -2.32 -9.25
C LEU A 170 7.35 -1.51 -9.84
N LYS A 171 8.11 -2.10 -10.77
CA LYS A 171 9.20 -1.41 -11.46
C LYS A 171 8.70 -0.25 -12.34
N LEU A 172 7.57 -0.43 -13.03
CA LEU A 172 6.96 0.63 -13.86
C LEU A 172 6.28 1.72 -13.03
N ALA A 173 5.72 1.37 -11.88
CA ALA A 173 5.08 2.33 -10.98
C ALA A 173 6.09 3.29 -10.35
N GLU A 174 7.27 2.79 -9.97
CA GLU A 174 8.35 3.54 -9.29
C GLU A 174 7.94 4.18 -7.95
N LEU A 175 6.81 3.75 -7.41
CA LEU A 175 6.26 4.21 -6.14
C LEU A 175 6.81 3.37 -4.97
N PRO A 176 6.91 3.97 -3.77
CA PRO A 176 7.19 3.21 -2.55
C PRO A 176 6.10 2.17 -2.32
N THR A 177 6.53 0.98 -1.90
CA THR A 177 5.64 -0.11 -1.55
C THR A 177 5.53 -0.27 -0.04
N GLN A 178 4.37 -0.70 0.42
CA GLN A 178 4.11 -1.03 1.82
C GLN A 178 3.76 -2.52 1.96
N PRO A 179 3.98 -3.16 3.11
CA PRO A 179 3.76 -4.60 3.28
C PRO A 179 2.36 -5.07 2.84
N TRP A 180 1.32 -4.30 3.16
CA TRP A 180 -0.08 -4.64 2.80
C TRP A 180 -0.35 -4.63 1.28
N TYR A 181 0.51 -4.01 0.47
CA TYR A 181 0.40 -4.04 -1.00
C TYR A 181 0.64 -5.42 -1.60
N TYR A 182 1.31 -6.31 -0.86
CA TYR A 182 1.64 -7.67 -1.29
C TYR A 182 0.57 -8.70 -0.90
N VAL A 183 -0.42 -8.34 -0.07
CA VAL A 183 -1.48 -9.26 0.38
C VAL A 183 -2.24 -9.92 -0.80
N PRO A 184 -2.64 -9.19 -1.86
CA PRO A 184 -3.30 -9.82 -3.00
C PRO A 184 -2.40 -10.81 -3.76
N LEU A 185 -1.09 -10.50 -3.84
CA LEU A 185 -0.09 -11.40 -4.43
C LEU A 185 0.03 -12.67 -3.59
N MET A 186 0.17 -12.54 -2.26
CA MET A 186 0.24 -13.66 -1.33
C MET A 186 -0.98 -14.58 -1.48
N ALA A 187 -2.19 -13.99 -1.51
CA ALA A 187 -3.42 -14.75 -1.68
C ALA A 187 -3.44 -15.53 -3.00
N PHE A 188 -3.01 -14.92 -4.11
CA PHE A 188 -2.93 -15.59 -5.41
C PHE A 188 -1.88 -16.71 -5.41
N VAL A 189 -0.69 -16.46 -4.85
CA VAL A 189 0.39 -17.45 -4.72
C VAL A 189 -0.08 -18.65 -3.91
N VAL A 190 -0.76 -18.46 -2.78
CA VAL A 190 -1.27 -19.56 -1.95
C VAL A 190 -2.22 -20.47 -2.72
N VAL A 191 -3.12 -19.90 -3.54
CA VAL A 191 -4.01 -20.71 -4.40
C VAL A 191 -3.20 -21.54 -5.39
N CYS A 192 -2.18 -20.95 -6.03
CA CYS A 192 -1.32 -21.70 -6.93
C CYS A 192 -0.54 -22.81 -6.19
N LEU A 193 -0.02 -22.52 -5.00
CA LEU A 193 0.68 -23.50 -4.16
C LEU A 193 -0.22 -24.66 -3.77
N ASP A 194 -1.43 -24.36 -3.28
CA ASP A 194 -2.41 -25.36 -2.88
C ASP A 194 -2.73 -26.28 -4.06
N VAL A 195 -3.07 -25.72 -5.22
CA VAL A 195 -3.41 -26.48 -6.42
C VAL A 195 -2.25 -27.36 -6.88
N VAL A 196 -1.03 -26.83 -6.96
CA VAL A 196 0.13 -27.59 -7.48
C VAL A 196 0.58 -28.68 -6.50
N LEU A 197 0.70 -28.34 -5.22
CA LEU A 197 1.26 -29.26 -4.24
C LEU A 197 0.24 -30.29 -3.75
N SER A 198 -1.03 -29.92 -3.54
CA SER A 198 -2.08 -30.86 -3.14
C SER A 198 -2.36 -31.91 -4.21
N SER A 199 -2.17 -31.55 -5.48
CA SER A 199 -2.34 -32.45 -6.60
C SER A 199 -1.34 -33.62 -6.56
N SER A 200 -0.17 -33.45 -5.94
CA SER A 200 0.88 -34.49 -5.93
C SER A 200 0.53 -35.73 -5.11
N SER A 201 -0.10 -35.56 -3.93
CA SER A 201 -0.50 -36.65 -3.05
C SER A 201 -1.46 -36.14 -1.96
N LYS A 202 -2.41 -36.98 -1.55
CA LYS A 202 -3.30 -36.71 -0.41
C LYS A 202 -2.53 -36.44 0.88
N TRP A 203 -1.38 -37.11 1.06
CA TRP A 203 -0.50 -36.87 2.22
C TRP A 203 0.07 -35.45 2.22
N VAL A 204 0.51 -34.96 1.06
CA VAL A 204 1.02 -33.58 0.89
C VAL A 204 -0.09 -32.57 1.12
N SER A 205 -1.29 -32.83 0.60
CA SER A 205 -2.47 -32.00 0.86
C SER A 205 -2.79 -31.90 2.36
N SER A 206 -2.83 -33.03 3.08
CA SER A 206 -3.03 -33.03 4.54
C SER A 206 -1.92 -32.31 5.29
N LEU A 207 -0.65 -32.48 4.87
CA LEU A 207 0.48 -31.78 5.46
C LEU A 207 0.38 -30.26 5.28
N LEU A 208 0.01 -29.78 4.08
CA LEU A 208 -0.18 -28.36 3.82
C LEU A 208 -1.34 -27.78 4.64
N ALA A 209 -2.45 -28.49 4.74
CA ALA A 209 -3.56 -28.09 5.59
C ALA A 209 -3.14 -28.00 7.07
N MET A 210 -2.33 -28.96 7.54
CA MET A 210 -1.77 -28.93 8.90
C MET A 210 -0.81 -27.74 9.08
N VAL A 211 0.10 -27.48 8.14
CA VAL A 211 1.02 -26.34 8.19
C VAL A 211 0.24 -25.02 8.21
N ALA A 212 -0.79 -24.89 7.38
CA ALA A 212 -1.66 -23.71 7.37
C ALA A 212 -2.41 -23.54 8.70
N LEU A 213 -2.95 -24.63 9.26
CA LEU A 213 -3.63 -24.61 10.56
C LEU A 213 -2.69 -24.20 11.69
N VAL A 214 -1.48 -24.77 11.74
CA VAL A 214 -0.45 -24.43 12.73
C VAL A 214 -0.02 -22.97 12.57
N ALA A 215 0.23 -22.52 11.34
CA ALA A 215 0.57 -21.12 11.08
C ALA A 215 -0.53 -20.18 11.55
N ALA A 216 -1.81 -20.50 11.29
CA ALA A 216 -2.95 -19.71 11.76
C ALA A 216 -3.09 -19.73 13.29
N ALA A 217 -2.90 -20.89 13.93
CA ALA A 217 -2.97 -21.05 15.37
C ALA A 217 -1.86 -20.28 16.11
N ILE A 218 -0.68 -20.10 15.49
CA ILE A 218 0.41 -19.27 16.02
C ILE A 218 0.16 -17.79 15.71
N ALA A 219 -0.25 -17.48 14.47
CA ALA A 219 -0.48 -16.11 14.01
C ALA A 219 -1.53 -15.36 14.82
N TYR A 220 -2.63 -16.03 15.19
CA TYR A 220 -3.73 -15.40 15.92
C TYR A 220 -3.29 -14.82 17.30
N PRO A 221 -2.72 -15.60 18.24
CA PRO A 221 -2.32 -15.05 19.53
C PRO A 221 -1.15 -14.06 19.42
N VAL A 222 -0.21 -14.27 18.48
CA VAL A 222 0.95 -13.36 18.28
C VAL A 222 0.49 -12.02 17.74
N GLY A 223 -0.49 -11.99 16.83
CA GLY A 223 -1.02 -10.76 16.24
C GLY A 223 -2.06 -10.04 17.10
N LEU A 224 -2.62 -10.71 18.11
CA LEU A 224 -3.73 -10.17 18.90
C LEU A 224 -3.44 -8.84 19.61
N PRO A 225 -2.24 -8.60 20.19
CA PRO A 225 -1.93 -7.30 20.82
C PRO A 225 -1.95 -6.16 19.81
N GLU A 226 -1.32 -6.34 18.64
CA GLU A 226 -1.27 -5.33 17.57
C GLU A 226 -2.66 -5.05 16.99
N MET A 227 -3.52 -6.07 16.86
CA MET A 227 -4.91 -5.91 16.43
C MET A 227 -5.75 -5.08 17.41
N LYS A 228 -5.37 -5.04 18.69
CA LYS A 228 -6.04 -4.23 19.71
C LYS A 228 -5.47 -2.81 19.81
N CYS A 229 -4.32 -2.55 19.19
CA CYS A 229 -3.76 -1.21 19.13
C CYS A 229 -4.58 -0.30 18.22
N ARG A 230 -4.75 0.95 18.66
CA ARG A 230 -5.39 1.99 17.85
C ARG A 230 -4.50 2.28 16.65
N GLN A 231 -5.09 2.48 15.47
CA GLN A 231 -4.29 2.81 14.29
C GLN A 231 -3.80 4.26 14.28
N THR A 232 -4.47 5.17 15.01
CA THR A 232 -4.12 6.61 15.10
C THR A 232 -4.54 7.17 16.46
N ASN A 233 -3.86 8.21 16.94
CA ASN A 233 -4.27 9.00 18.10
C ASN A 233 -4.90 10.36 17.73
N MET A 234 -5.15 10.62 16.44
CA MET A 234 -5.61 11.93 15.97
C MET A 234 -6.95 12.37 16.58
N ASP A 235 -7.86 11.44 16.82
CA ASP A 235 -9.14 11.72 17.44
C ASP A 235 -9.00 12.14 18.92
N GLN A 236 -8.05 11.53 19.65
CA GLN A 236 -7.71 11.92 21.02
C GLN A 236 -7.08 13.31 21.05
N ILE A 237 -6.16 13.59 20.11
CA ILE A 237 -5.56 14.92 19.94
C ILE A 237 -6.63 15.96 19.70
N ALA A 238 -7.47 15.75 18.69
CA ALA A 238 -8.54 16.68 18.33
C ALA A 238 -9.52 16.91 19.49
N THR A 239 -9.91 15.84 20.20
CA THR A 239 -10.79 15.94 21.37
C THR A 239 -10.18 16.80 22.47
N ARG A 240 -8.86 16.71 22.68
CA ARG A 240 -8.18 17.49 23.71
C ARG A 240 -8.01 18.95 23.28
N LEU A 241 -7.61 19.19 22.03
CA LEU A 241 -7.48 20.53 21.49
C LEU A 241 -8.82 21.26 21.39
N ASN A 242 -9.93 20.57 21.09
CA ASN A 242 -11.28 21.16 21.14
C ASN A 242 -11.63 21.76 22.51
N LYS A 243 -11.04 21.24 23.60
CA LYS A 243 -11.28 21.71 24.98
C LYS A 243 -10.25 22.73 25.45
N GLU A 244 -9.00 22.57 25.02
CA GLU A 244 -7.86 23.29 25.59
C GLU A 244 -7.40 24.46 24.72
N ALA A 245 -7.60 24.42 23.40
CA ALA A 245 -7.19 25.50 22.50
C ALA A 245 -8.22 26.64 22.51
N ALA A 246 -7.74 27.86 22.72
CA ALA A 246 -8.58 29.06 22.72
C ALA A 246 -8.75 29.61 21.30
N SER A 247 -9.78 30.43 21.05
CA SER A 247 -10.03 31.02 19.72
C SER A 247 -8.89 31.90 19.17
N GLY A 248 -8.04 32.45 20.05
CA GLY A 248 -6.85 33.22 19.66
C GLY A 248 -5.59 32.37 19.45
N ASP A 249 -5.62 31.08 19.80
CA ASP A 249 -4.50 30.16 19.56
C ASP A 249 -4.42 29.76 18.08
N TYR A 250 -3.30 29.18 17.67
CA TYR A 250 -3.10 28.69 16.31
C TYR A 250 -2.58 27.25 16.31
N ILE A 251 -3.18 26.38 15.47
CA ILE A 251 -2.82 24.97 15.40
C ILE A 251 -2.15 24.67 14.04
N ILE A 252 -1.03 23.96 14.07
CA ILE A 252 -0.30 23.52 12.88
C ILE A 252 -0.24 22.00 12.88
N VAL A 253 -0.62 21.38 11.77
CA VAL A 253 -0.57 19.93 11.59
C VAL A 253 0.57 19.56 10.63
N HIS A 254 1.48 18.71 11.09
CA HIS A 254 2.62 18.24 10.31
C HIS A 254 2.88 16.75 10.56
N PRO A 255 3.04 15.91 9.51
CA PRO A 255 3.05 16.27 8.09
C PRO A 255 1.69 16.66 7.51
N TRP A 256 1.71 17.29 6.33
CA TRP A 256 0.51 17.85 5.68
C TRP A 256 -0.61 16.83 5.46
N TYR A 257 -0.27 15.58 5.16
CA TYR A 257 -1.25 14.51 4.91
C TYR A 257 -2.08 14.17 6.16
N CYS A 258 -1.56 14.42 7.37
CA CYS A 258 -2.31 14.26 8.61
C CYS A 258 -3.45 15.29 8.77
N GLY A 259 -3.45 16.36 7.96
CA GLY A 259 -4.52 17.36 7.94
C GLY A 259 -5.90 16.78 7.62
N VAL A 260 -5.97 15.73 6.79
CA VAL A 260 -7.24 15.05 6.47
C VAL A 260 -7.84 14.39 7.71
N SER A 261 -7.02 13.64 8.46
CA SER A 261 -7.45 13.02 9.72
C SER A 261 -7.81 14.06 10.77
N PHE A 262 -7.03 15.15 10.88
CA PHE A 262 -7.29 16.21 11.84
C PHE A 262 -8.61 16.94 11.54
N ALA A 263 -8.84 17.32 10.28
CA ALA A 263 -10.07 17.98 9.81
C ALA A 263 -11.34 17.18 10.13
N ARG A 264 -11.25 15.85 10.13
CA ARG A 264 -12.37 14.97 10.44
C ARG A 264 -12.83 15.06 11.90
N TYR A 265 -11.91 15.25 12.84
CA TYR A 265 -12.20 15.16 14.28
C TYR A 265 -12.18 16.51 15.02
N TYR A 266 -11.40 17.47 14.54
CA TYR A 266 -11.30 18.78 15.17
C TYR A 266 -12.49 19.66 14.80
N GLN A 267 -13.15 20.20 15.82
CA GLN A 267 -14.34 21.05 15.71
C GLN A 267 -14.22 22.29 16.63
N GLY A 268 -13.00 22.61 17.04
CA GLY A 268 -12.69 23.67 17.98
C GLY A 268 -12.64 25.04 17.30
N THR A 269 -12.58 26.08 18.13
CA THR A 269 -12.61 27.47 17.66
C THR A 269 -11.26 28.01 17.22
N ALA A 270 -10.15 27.38 17.64
CA ALA A 270 -8.82 27.84 17.26
C ALA A 270 -8.59 27.57 15.75
N PRO A 271 -8.16 28.57 14.95
CA PRO A 271 -7.80 28.35 13.56
C PRO A 271 -6.64 27.36 13.43
N TRP A 272 -6.63 26.59 12.34
CA TRP A 272 -5.60 25.60 12.08
C TRP A 272 -5.19 25.54 10.61
N THR A 273 -4.00 25.00 10.35
CA THR A 273 -3.46 24.73 9.01
C THR A 273 -2.57 23.49 9.00
N THR A 274 -2.26 22.96 7.82
CA THR A 274 -1.11 22.06 7.63
C THR A 274 0.20 22.81 7.42
N LEU A 275 1.31 22.06 7.44
CA LEU A 275 2.63 22.52 7.03
C LEU A 275 3.11 21.76 5.77
N PRO A 276 3.19 22.41 4.59
CA PRO A 276 2.86 23.82 4.30
C PRO A 276 1.35 24.04 4.35
N GLN A 277 0.90 25.30 4.33
CA GLN A 277 -0.52 25.62 4.33
C GLN A 277 -1.20 25.09 3.06
N LEU A 278 -2.17 24.20 3.22
CA LEU A 278 -3.06 23.73 2.15
C LEU A 278 -4.49 24.17 2.47
N ASP A 279 -5.26 24.54 1.46
CA ASP A 279 -6.60 25.08 1.66
C ASP A 279 -7.70 24.00 1.72
N ASP A 280 -7.46 22.83 1.12
CA ASP A 280 -8.39 21.71 1.09
C ASP A 280 -7.80 20.46 1.76
N HIS A 281 -8.57 19.92 2.71
CA HIS A 281 -8.22 18.78 3.55
C HIS A 281 -9.24 17.63 3.44
N GLN A 282 -10.12 17.61 2.43
CA GLN A 282 -11.06 16.50 2.23
C GLN A 282 -10.36 15.21 1.79
N VAL A 283 -9.29 15.35 1.01
CA VAL A 283 -8.45 14.27 0.49
C VAL A 283 -7.00 14.72 0.46
N HIS A 284 -6.06 13.80 0.22
CA HIS A 284 -4.65 14.14 0.03
C HIS A 284 -4.45 14.90 -1.30
N ARG A 285 -4.42 16.24 -1.22
CA ARG A 285 -4.29 17.17 -2.36
C ARG A 285 -2.83 17.37 -2.79
N TYR A 286 -2.27 16.33 -3.40
CA TYR A 286 -0.93 16.35 -4.00
C TYR A 286 -0.74 17.45 -5.06
N ASP A 287 -1.80 17.82 -5.75
CA ASP A 287 -1.80 18.94 -6.70
C ASP A 287 -1.56 20.30 -6.01
N LEU A 288 -2.15 20.54 -4.83
CA LEU A 288 -1.88 21.74 -4.03
C LEU A 288 -0.47 21.72 -3.44
N LEU A 289 -0.01 20.55 -2.97
CA LEU A 289 1.36 20.38 -2.48
C LEU A 289 2.38 20.71 -3.57
N LYS A 290 2.14 20.24 -4.81
CA LYS A 290 3.00 20.52 -5.96
C LYS A 290 3.21 22.01 -6.17
N ILE A 291 2.14 22.80 -6.06
CA ILE A 291 2.19 24.27 -6.17
C ILE A 291 3.09 24.85 -5.07
N LYS A 292 2.95 24.39 -3.82
CA LYS A 292 3.79 24.86 -2.70
C LYS A 292 5.26 24.50 -2.87
N MET A 293 5.56 23.33 -3.44
CA MET A 293 6.94 22.93 -3.72
C MET A 293 7.64 23.80 -4.77
N GLN A 294 6.88 24.50 -5.62
CA GLN A 294 7.42 25.41 -6.63
C GLN A 294 7.62 26.86 -6.13
N MET A 295 7.17 27.16 -4.91
CA MET A 295 7.34 28.49 -4.31
C MET A 295 8.71 28.61 -3.63
N GLU A 296 9.29 29.82 -3.65
CA GLU A 296 10.56 30.10 -2.96
C GLU A 296 10.43 30.08 -1.43
N ASP A 297 9.35 30.64 -0.89
CA ASP A 297 9.07 30.62 0.55
C ASP A 297 7.60 30.22 0.82
N PRO A 298 7.27 28.92 0.74
CA PRO A 298 5.90 28.44 0.96
C PRO A 298 5.47 28.53 2.43
N LEU A 299 6.40 28.75 3.36
CA LEU A 299 6.14 28.75 4.79
C LEU A 299 5.92 30.14 5.37
N GLN A 300 6.32 31.20 4.65
CA GLN A 300 6.16 32.58 5.11
C GLN A 300 4.79 32.88 5.73
N PRO A 301 3.63 32.52 5.13
CA PRO A 301 2.32 32.82 5.73
C PRO A 301 2.09 32.12 7.07
N VAL A 302 2.63 30.90 7.21
CA VAL A 302 2.54 30.13 8.46
C VAL A 302 3.44 30.75 9.52
N LEU A 303 4.67 31.12 9.17
CA LEU A 303 5.63 31.74 10.09
C LEU A 303 5.17 33.11 10.60
N GLU A 304 4.63 33.95 9.71
CA GLU A 304 4.04 35.24 10.08
C GLU A 304 2.89 35.08 11.06
N LYS A 305 2.01 34.08 10.83
CA LYS A 305 0.88 33.82 11.72
C LYS A 305 1.32 33.24 13.07
N VAL A 306 2.34 32.38 13.08
CA VAL A 306 2.96 31.89 14.34
C VAL A 306 3.53 33.06 15.12
N SER A 307 4.30 33.94 14.47
CA SER A 307 4.88 35.14 15.08
C SER A 307 3.80 36.02 15.71
N ALA A 308 2.78 36.40 14.94
CA ALA A 308 1.68 37.23 15.42
C ALA A 308 0.92 36.60 16.59
N THR A 309 0.70 35.28 16.55
CA THR A 309 0.02 34.54 17.63
C THR A 309 0.82 34.60 18.93
N LEU A 310 2.12 34.31 18.87
CA LEU A 310 3.00 34.30 20.04
C LEU A 310 3.23 35.71 20.61
N GLN A 311 3.39 36.72 19.75
CA GLN A 311 3.53 38.13 20.16
C GLN A 311 2.25 38.65 20.84
N SER A 312 1.08 38.16 20.41
CA SER A 312 -0.22 38.49 21.03
C SER A 312 -0.49 37.72 22.33
N SER A 313 0.52 37.04 22.90
CA SER A 313 0.41 36.20 24.10
C SER A 313 -0.55 35.00 23.96
N HIS A 314 -0.87 34.59 22.74
CA HIS A 314 -1.59 33.36 22.45
C HIS A 314 -0.64 32.18 22.25
N ARG A 315 -1.18 30.97 22.20
CA ARG A 315 -0.40 29.72 22.13
C ARG A 315 -0.41 29.15 20.73
N VAL A 316 0.68 28.50 20.36
CA VAL A 316 0.78 27.72 19.12
C VAL A 316 0.84 26.24 19.49
N TRP A 317 -0.03 25.45 18.88
CA TRP A 317 -0.11 24.01 19.04
C TRP A 317 0.37 23.32 17.77
N ILE A 318 1.30 22.40 17.90
CA ILE A 318 1.85 21.68 16.75
C ILE A 318 1.52 20.21 16.92
N VAL A 319 0.74 19.69 15.98
CA VAL A 319 0.32 18.30 15.93
C VAL A 319 1.25 17.54 15.00
N GLY A 320 1.98 16.58 15.56
CA GLY A 320 2.92 15.72 14.87
C GLY A 320 4.38 16.10 15.02
N TRP A 321 5.24 15.42 14.29
CA TRP A 321 6.68 15.36 14.56
C TRP A 321 7.45 16.48 13.88
N ILE A 322 7.93 17.46 14.65
CA ILE A 322 8.83 18.51 14.16
C ILE A 322 10.19 18.42 14.87
N PRO A 323 11.32 18.38 14.14
CA PRO A 323 12.63 18.42 14.76
C PRO A 323 12.89 19.82 15.34
N LEU A 324 13.26 19.87 16.63
CA LEU A 324 13.64 21.10 17.32
C LEU A 324 15.18 21.15 17.38
N ASP A 325 15.79 21.85 16.43
CA ASP A 325 17.25 22.05 16.36
C ASP A 325 17.56 23.56 16.36
N GLU A 326 18.67 23.93 16.99
CA GLU A 326 19.23 25.29 16.97
C GLU A 326 19.97 25.58 15.66
N LYS A 327 20.32 24.54 14.90
CA LYS A 327 20.97 24.71 13.61
C LYS A 327 19.96 25.14 12.55
N PRO A 328 20.28 26.16 11.73
CA PRO A 328 19.40 26.54 10.63
C PRO A 328 19.29 25.36 9.65
N PRO A 329 18.08 25.03 9.19
CA PRO A 329 17.89 23.95 8.23
C PRO A 329 18.51 24.31 6.87
N PRO A 330 18.84 23.30 6.05
CA PRO A 330 19.35 23.56 4.71
C PRO A 330 18.31 24.30 3.88
N TYR A 331 18.77 25.24 3.04
CA TYR A 331 17.93 25.87 2.04
C TYR A 331 17.60 24.87 0.93
N LEU A 332 16.31 24.74 0.61
CA LEU A 332 15.84 23.98 -0.55
C LEU A 332 15.47 24.93 -1.67
N ARG A 333 15.92 24.63 -2.89
CA ARG A 333 15.44 25.34 -4.07
C ARG A 333 14.02 24.87 -4.41
N PRO A 334 13.19 25.72 -5.03
CA PRO A 334 11.90 25.30 -5.55
C PRO A 334 12.02 24.08 -6.48
N ALA A 335 11.10 23.13 -6.33
CA ALA A 335 11.00 21.98 -7.22
C ALA A 335 10.82 22.44 -8.68
N PRO A 336 11.47 21.78 -9.66
CA PRO A 336 12.31 20.60 -9.55
C PRO A 336 13.82 20.91 -9.44
N ASN A 337 14.22 22.12 -9.05
CA ASN A 337 15.59 22.61 -9.25
C ASN A 337 16.61 22.13 -8.20
N ASP A 338 16.18 21.33 -7.23
CA ASP A 338 17.04 20.70 -6.22
C ASP A 338 17.40 19.25 -6.61
N ARG A 339 18.36 18.62 -5.92
CA ARG A 339 18.80 17.24 -6.18
C ARG A 339 17.70 16.18 -6.03
N TRP A 340 16.66 16.52 -5.28
CA TRP A 340 15.51 15.65 -5.01
C TRP A 340 14.37 15.83 -6.02
N GLY A 341 14.48 16.81 -6.93
CA GLY A 341 13.48 17.10 -7.96
C GLY A 341 12.11 17.35 -7.35
N TRP A 342 11.17 16.47 -7.67
CA TRP A 342 9.77 16.52 -7.24
C TRP A 342 9.48 15.72 -5.97
N LEU A 343 10.43 14.95 -5.43
CA LEU A 343 10.18 14.10 -4.27
C LEU A 343 9.76 14.94 -3.06
N ASP A 344 8.57 14.73 -2.50
CA ASP A 344 7.98 15.59 -1.47
C ASP A 344 8.59 15.40 -0.08
N GLY A 345 8.98 14.15 0.26
CA GLY A 345 9.53 13.80 1.57
C GLY A 345 10.65 14.73 2.07
N PRO A 346 11.70 15.01 1.27
CA PRO A 346 12.73 15.98 1.62
C PRO A 346 12.21 17.40 1.89
N TYR A 347 11.25 17.89 1.11
CA TYR A 347 10.64 19.21 1.34
C TYR A 347 9.85 19.22 2.64
N SER A 348 9.02 18.19 2.89
CA SER A 348 8.29 18.05 4.15
C SER A 348 9.22 18.04 5.36
N GLN A 349 10.35 17.33 5.30
CA GLN A 349 11.32 17.28 6.39
C GLN A 349 11.98 18.64 6.65
N VAL A 350 12.42 19.33 5.60
CA VAL A 350 13.06 20.65 5.74
C VAL A 350 12.06 21.69 6.20
N TRP A 351 10.83 21.67 5.69
CA TRP A 351 9.77 22.57 6.15
C TRP A 351 9.44 22.38 7.64
N GLY A 352 9.37 21.12 8.09
CA GLY A 352 9.28 20.80 9.52
C GLY A 352 10.45 21.43 10.29
N ALA A 353 11.69 21.22 9.84
CA ALA A 353 12.87 21.80 10.47
C ALA A 353 12.91 23.34 10.47
N GLN A 354 12.35 24.01 9.45
CA GLN A 354 12.23 25.48 9.40
C GLN A 354 11.31 26.01 10.48
N ILE A 355 10.14 25.41 10.67
CA ILE A 355 9.24 25.75 11.78
C ILE A 355 9.90 25.43 13.12
N GLY A 356 10.55 24.27 13.24
CA GLY A 356 11.26 23.87 14.45
C GLY A 356 12.35 24.86 14.86
N TYR A 357 13.22 25.24 13.92
CA TYR A 357 14.23 26.27 14.09
C TYR A 357 13.60 27.62 14.48
N PHE A 358 12.56 28.06 13.76
CA PHE A 358 11.87 29.31 14.07
C PHE A 358 11.34 29.38 15.50
N ILE A 359 10.71 28.29 15.97
CA ILE A 359 10.22 28.15 17.35
C ILE A 359 11.38 28.17 18.33
N VAL A 360 12.47 27.48 18.02
CA VAL A 360 13.63 27.42 18.92
C VAL A 360 14.24 28.79 19.13
N THR A 361 14.29 29.62 18.08
CA THR A 361 14.87 30.97 18.10
C THR A 361 13.98 32.01 18.78
N HIS A 362 12.65 31.94 18.63
CA HIS A 362 11.75 33.03 19.03
C HIS A 362 10.82 32.71 20.21
N ALA A 363 10.53 31.44 20.49
CA ALA A 363 9.56 31.09 21.53
C ALA A 363 10.21 31.01 22.92
N SER A 364 9.55 31.59 23.93
CA SER A 364 10.08 31.60 25.30
C SER A 364 9.90 30.27 26.03
N ARG A 365 8.79 29.55 25.80
CA ARG A 365 8.60 28.20 26.36
C ARG A 365 8.00 27.25 25.34
N ARG A 366 8.41 25.99 25.48
CA ARG A 366 8.01 24.87 24.64
C ARG A 366 7.93 23.61 25.48
N GLY A 367 6.96 22.76 25.21
CA GLY A 367 6.81 21.49 25.94
C GLY A 367 5.87 20.52 25.23
N ILE A 368 6.18 19.22 25.34
CA ILE A 368 5.28 18.18 24.85
C ILE A 368 4.01 18.23 25.69
N PHE A 369 2.87 18.41 25.02
CA PHE A 369 1.57 18.35 25.63
C PHE A 369 1.09 16.89 25.67
N PRO A 370 0.84 16.32 26.86
CA PRO A 370 0.54 14.91 26.99
C PRO A 370 -0.83 14.57 26.42
N ILE A 371 -0.86 13.55 25.54
CA ILE A 371 -2.09 12.95 25.03
C ILE A 371 -2.14 11.51 25.57
N PRO A 372 -2.70 11.31 26.77
CA PRO A 372 -2.76 9.98 27.36
C PRO A 372 -3.66 9.06 26.53
N SER A 373 -3.17 7.86 26.25
CA SER A 373 -3.96 6.78 25.65
C SER A 373 -3.89 5.56 26.55
N ALA A 374 -5.05 5.00 26.90
CA ALA A 374 -5.15 3.77 27.68
C ALA A 374 -4.73 2.53 26.88
N ASN A 375 -4.84 2.61 25.54
CA ASN A 375 -4.45 1.55 24.62
C ASN A 375 -3.18 1.94 23.87
N CYS A 376 -2.41 0.94 23.45
CA CYS A 376 -1.32 1.15 22.48
C CYS A 376 -1.86 1.83 21.22
N VAL A 377 -1.02 2.66 20.61
CA VAL A 377 -1.28 3.33 19.34
C VAL A 377 -0.19 2.91 18.38
N ASN A 378 -0.57 2.57 17.15
CA ASN A 378 0.33 2.25 16.06
C ASN A 378 1.37 3.38 15.92
N SER A 379 2.65 3.03 15.97
CA SER A 379 3.76 3.97 15.93
C SER A 379 3.79 4.81 14.65
N PHE A 380 3.24 4.31 13.54
CA PHE A 380 3.17 5.05 12.27
C PHE A 380 2.24 6.26 12.33
N GLU A 381 1.26 6.29 13.25
CA GLU A 381 0.31 7.40 13.39
C GLU A 381 0.07 7.77 14.87
N ASN A 382 1.09 7.56 15.71
CA ASN A 382 1.12 8.06 17.08
C ASN A 382 1.81 9.43 17.10
N LEU A 383 1.01 10.48 16.94
CA LEU A 383 1.51 11.85 16.79
C LEU A 383 1.66 12.55 18.14
N PRO A 384 2.77 13.24 18.41
CA PRO A 384 2.90 14.09 19.59
C PRO A 384 2.14 15.41 19.38
N VAL A 385 1.94 16.14 20.47
CA VAL A 385 1.50 17.53 20.43
C VAL A 385 2.54 18.37 21.14
N LEU A 386 3.06 19.39 20.47
CA LEU A 386 3.98 20.38 21.04
C LEU A 386 3.20 21.66 21.33
N LEU A 387 3.28 22.14 22.57
CA LEU A 387 2.73 23.42 22.98
C LEU A 387 3.86 24.46 23.03
N VAL A 388 3.64 25.58 22.36
CA VAL A 388 4.58 26.71 22.26
C VAL A 388 3.90 27.98 22.78
N ASN A 389 4.60 28.73 23.63
CA ASN A 389 4.10 30.00 24.16
C ASN A 389 5.22 31.00 24.45
N GLY A 390 4.84 32.28 24.52
CA GLY A 390 5.74 33.39 24.74
C GLY A 390 6.60 33.74 23.51
N TRP A 391 7.02 34.99 23.46
CA TRP A 391 7.87 35.56 22.41
C TRP A 391 9.08 36.22 23.07
N HIS A 392 10.29 35.94 22.57
CA HIS A 392 11.54 36.56 23.00
C HIS A 392 12.04 37.59 21.99
#